data_AF-A0A485D1E3-F1
#
_entry.id   AF-A0A485D1E3-F1
#
_cell.length_a   1.000
_cell.length_b   1.000
_cell.length_c   1.000
_cell.angle_alpha   90.00
_cell.angle_beta   90.00
_cell.angle_gamma   90.00
#
_symmetry.space_group_name_H-M   'P 1'
#
loop_
_entity.id
_entity.type
_entity.pdbx_description
1 polymer ?
#
loop_
_entity_poly.entity_id
_entity_poly.type
_entity_poly.pdbx_seq_one_letter_code
_entity_poly.pdbx_strand_id
1 'polypeptide(L)'
;MRSKSPVTKPFLPLYWLVVLATLLSGHFALFGLSLLPLVLFVLLKTVKNRSLLAGLHSVLNLSAFSAGLIRGLLTPLPNPQEPPENTVVSHQDIEK
;
A
#
# COMPACT_ATOMS: atom_id res chain seq x y z
N MET A 1 11.76 -3.56 27.98
CA MET A 1 10.73 -3.28 26.93
C MET A 1 11.45 -2.83 25.67
N ARG A 2 11.48 -3.65 24.61
CA ARG A 2 12.20 -3.34 23.38
C ARG A 2 11.28 -2.53 22.47
N SER A 3 11.42 -1.20 22.50
CA SER A 3 10.77 -0.29 21.56
C SER A 3 11.22 -0.66 20.15
N LYS A 4 10.37 -1.39 19.42
CA LYS A 4 10.55 -1.57 17.97
C LYS A 4 10.08 -0.27 17.36
N SER A 5 11.02 0.61 17.04
CA SER A 5 10.74 1.77 16.19
C SER A 5 9.99 1.29 14.94
N PRO A 6 8.90 1.96 14.54
CA PRO A 6 8.28 1.68 13.27
C PRO A 6 9.23 2.22 12.21
N VAL A 7 10.17 1.38 11.77
CA VAL A 7 10.89 1.59 10.52
C VAL A 7 9.87 1.40 9.41
N THR A 8 9.00 2.39 9.25
CA THR A 8 8.20 2.59 8.05
C THR A 8 9.23 2.69 6.94
N LYS A 9 9.17 1.80 5.96
CA LYS A 9 10.06 1.80 4.80
C LYS A 9 9.37 2.62 3.71
N PRO A 10 9.56 3.96 3.64
CA PRO A 10 8.86 4.80 2.66
C PRO A 10 9.30 4.53 1.21
N PHE A 11 10.33 3.71 1.00
CA PHE A 11 10.92 3.48 -0.32
C PHE A 11 10.07 2.63 -1.28
N LEU A 12 9.24 1.71 -0.77
CA LEU A 12 8.49 0.79 -1.63
C LEU A 12 7.33 1.43 -2.44
N PRO A 13 6.56 2.41 -1.93
CA PRO A 13 5.55 3.08 -2.77
C PRO A 13 6.16 3.94 -3.88
N LEU A 14 7.33 4.56 -3.65
CA LEU A 14 8.03 5.34 -4.68
C LEU A 14 8.47 4.45 -5.87
N TYR A 15 8.83 3.20 -5.59
CA TYR A 15 9.16 2.23 -6.64
C TYR A 15 8.00 1.97 -7.61
N TRP A 16 6.75 1.93 -7.13
CA TRP A 16 5.58 1.76 -8.01
C TRP A 16 5.38 2.94 -8.97
N LEU A 17 5.73 4.16 -8.57
CA LEU A 17 5.71 5.33 -9.46
C LEU A 17 6.75 5.21 -10.56
N VAL A 18 7.94 4.67 -10.26
CA VAL A 18 8.97 4.41 -11.26
C VAL A 18 8.50 3.35 -12.26
N VAL A 19 7.92 2.24 -11.79
CA VAL A 19 7.38 1.18 -12.67
C VAL A 19 6.25 1.73 -13.55
N LEU A 20 5.38 2.58 -13.00
CA LEU A 20 4.32 3.23 -13.77
C LEU A 20 4.89 4.20 -14.81
N ALA A 21 5.90 5.00 -14.44
CA ALA A 21 6.54 5.94 -15.34
C ALA A 21 7.28 5.23 -16.49
N THR A 22 7.99 4.13 -16.22
CA THR A 22 8.67 3.33 -17.26
C THR A 22 7.67 2.65 -18.19
N LEU A 23 6.53 2.19 -17.66
CA LEU A 23 5.43 1.64 -18.47
C LEU A 23 4.85 2.71 -19.41
N LEU A 24 4.58 3.91 -18.90
CA LEU A 24 4.05 5.03 -19.69
C LEU A 24 5.07 5.60 -20.70
N SER A 25 6.36 5.39 -20.46
CA SER A 25 7.45 5.85 -21.36
C SER A 25 7.57 5.03 -22.65
N GLY A 26 6.84 3.91 -22.81
CA GLY A 26 6.86 3.07 -24.01
C GLY A 26 8.15 2.28 -24.25
N HIS A 27 9.16 2.42 -23.37
CA HIS A 27 10.45 1.73 -23.48
C HIS A 27 10.39 0.37 -22.78
N PHE A 28 9.98 -0.67 -23.50
CA PHE A 28 9.81 -2.03 -22.96
C PHE A 28 11.06 -2.61 -22.27
N ALA A 29 12.26 -2.26 -22.75
CA ALA A 29 13.51 -2.67 -22.12
C ALA A 29 13.68 -2.08 -20.70
N LEU A 30 13.39 -0.79 -20.54
CA LEU A 30 13.44 -0.10 -19.23
C LEU A 30 12.33 -0.60 -18.32
N PHE A 31 11.14 -0.87 -18.87
CA PHE A 31 10.06 -1.48 -18.12
C PHE A 31 10.47 -2.87 -17.59
N GLY A 32 11.00 -3.75 -18.45
CA GLY A 32 11.50 -5.07 -18.04
C GLY A 32 12.59 -5.00 -16.97
N LEU A 33 13.54 -4.07 -17.12
CA LEU A 33 14.58 -3.84 -16.12
C LEU A 33 14.01 -3.35 -14.79
N SER A 34 13.00 -2.47 -14.85
CA SER A 34 12.32 -1.95 -13.66
C SER A 34 11.56 -3.02 -12.90
N LEU A 35 11.21 -4.16 -13.51
CA LEU A 35 10.55 -5.29 -12.84
C LEU A 35 11.49 -6.22 -12.08
N LEU A 36 12.80 -6.22 -12.37
CA LEU A 36 13.78 -7.10 -11.72
C LEU A 36 13.74 -7.02 -10.18
N PRO A 37 13.68 -5.83 -9.54
CA PRO A 37 13.57 -5.73 -8.09
C PRO A 37 12.29 -6.38 -7.55
N LEU A 38 11.17 -6.28 -8.27
CA LEU A 38 9.90 -6.91 -7.89
C LEU A 38 9.98 -8.43 -8.01
N VAL A 39 10.54 -8.94 -9.11
CA VAL A 39 10.76 -10.38 -9.30
C VAL A 39 11.66 -10.92 -8.19
N LEU A 40 12.77 -10.23 -7.90
CA LEU A 40 13.68 -10.61 -6.82
C LEU A 40 12.98 -10.60 -5.46
N PHE A 41 12.17 -9.58 -5.17
CA PHE A 41 11.39 -9.52 -3.93
C PHE A 41 10.40 -10.68 -3.79
N VAL A 42 9.67 -11.02 -4.86
CA VAL A 42 8.74 -12.16 -4.89
C VAL A 42 9.50 -13.47 -4.72
N LEU A 43 10.63 -13.66 -5.39
CA LEU A 43 11.45 -14.86 -5.27
C LEU A 43 11.97 -15.03 -3.84
N LEU A 44 12.55 -13.97 -3.26
CA LEU A 44 13.02 -14.00 -1.88
C LEU A 44 11.89 -14.30 -0.89
N LYS A 45 10.71 -13.70 -1.09
CA LYS A 45 9.52 -13.98 -0.27
C LYS A 45 9.00 -15.39 -0.48
N THR A 46 9.04 -15.91 -1.70
CA THR A 46 8.62 -17.26 -2.03
C THR A 46 9.54 -18.27 -1.35
N VAL A 47 10.86 -18.12 -1.48
CA VAL A 47 11.86 -18.99 -0.86
C VAL A 47 11.74 -18.94 0.66
N LYS A 48 11.63 -17.74 1.24
CA LYS A 48 11.56 -17.57 2.69
C LYS A 48 10.29 -18.19 3.29
N ASN A 49 9.14 -18.02 2.63
CA ASN A 49 7.87 -18.54 3.12
C ASN A 49 7.54 -19.94 2.57
N ARG A 50 8.42 -20.50 1.73
CA ARG A 50 8.19 -21.71 0.91
C ARG A 50 6.83 -21.73 0.20
N SER A 51 6.33 -20.56 -0.20
CA SER A 51 4.99 -20.40 -0.76
C SER A 51 4.95 -19.25 -1.76
N LEU A 52 4.60 -19.58 -3.01
CA LEU A 52 4.40 -18.61 -4.08
C LEU A 52 3.23 -17.68 -3.76
N LEU A 53 2.12 -18.23 -3.24
CA LEU A 53 0.96 -17.45 -2.82
C LEU A 53 1.34 -16.40 -1.77
N ALA A 54 2.17 -16.75 -0.77
CA ALA A 54 2.65 -15.79 0.22
C ALA A 54 3.53 -14.68 -0.39
N GLY A 55 4.29 -15.01 -1.44
CA GLY A 55 5.03 -14.04 -2.25
C GLY A 55 4.10 -13.06 -2.98
N LEU A 56 3.09 -13.57 -3.68
CA LEU A 56 2.09 -12.77 -4.41
C LEU A 56 1.24 -11.91 -3.47
N HIS A 57 0.82 -12.43 -2.32
CA HIS A 57 0.14 -11.65 -1.28
C HIS A 57 0.99 -10.49 -0.77
N SER A 58 2.32 -10.65 -0.70
CA SER A 58 3.20 -9.54 -0.32
C SER A 58 3.20 -8.42 -1.37
N VAL A 59 3.07 -8.76 -2.66
CA VAL A 59 2.93 -7.77 -3.75
C VAL A 59 1.58 -7.09 -3.67
N LEU A 60 0.48 -7.86 -3.51
CA LEU A 60 -0.87 -7.31 -3.37
C LEU A 60 -0.96 -6.35 -2.18
N ASN A 61 -0.42 -6.73 -1.03
CA ASN A 61 -0.38 -5.88 0.16
C ASN A 61 0.39 -4.58 -0.10
N LEU A 62 1.48 -4.64 -0.84
CA LEU A 62 2.24 -3.46 -1.22
C LEU A 62 1.47 -2.56 -2.19
N SER A 63 0.79 -3.14 -3.18
CA SER A 63 -0.03 -2.40 -4.14
C SER A 63 -1.20 -1.71 -3.43
N ALA A 64 -1.90 -2.42 -2.54
CA ALA A 64 -2.99 -1.86 -1.73
C ALA A 64 -2.51 -0.73 -0.81
N PHE A 65 -1.35 -0.90 -0.17
CA PHE A 65 -0.73 0.16 0.64
C PHE A 65 -0.38 1.40 -0.20
N SER A 66 0.21 1.19 -1.38
CA SER A 66 0.60 2.29 -2.27
C SER A 66 -0.63 3.04 -2.80
N ALA A 67 -1.68 2.33 -3.18
CA ALA A 67 -2.96 2.92 -3.57
C ALA A 67 -3.62 3.70 -2.43
N GLY A 68 -3.59 3.14 -1.21
CA GLY A 68 -4.07 3.82 0.00
C GLY A 68 -3.30 5.10 0.32
N LEU A 69 -1.98 5.10 0.10
CA LEU A 69 -1.12 6.27 0.29
C LEU A 69 -1.42 7.36 -0.73
N ILE A 70 -1.55 7.00 -2.02
CA ILE A 70 -1.97 7.95 -3.07
C ILE A 70 -3.34 8.54 -2.75
N ARG A 71 -4.31 7.68 -2.41
CA ARG A 71 -5.66 8.12 -2.02
C ARG A 71 -5.61 9.04 -0.82
N GLY A 72 -4.85 8.71 0.22
CA GLY A 72 -4.71 9.52 1.43
C GLY A 72 -4.11 10.90 1.16
N LEU A 73 -3.11 10.99 0.28
CA LEU A 73 -2.53 12.27 -0.14
C LEU A 73 -3.49 13.13 -0.95
N LEU A 74 -4.41 12.51 -1.71
CA LEU A 74 -5.42 13.20 -2.52
C LEU A 74 -6.72 13.49 -1.77
N THR A 75 -6.94 12.86 -0.62
CA THR A 75 -8.16 13.05 0.16
C THR A 75 -8.00 14.34 0.97
N PRO A 76 -8.88 15.34 0.79
CA PRO A 76 -8.82 16.56 1.59
C PRO A 76 -9.01 16.21 3.07
N LEU A 77 -8.30 16.92 3.94
CA LEU A 77 -8.48 16.74 5.38
C LEU A 77 -9.93 17.13 5.74
N PRO A 78 -10.70 16.25 6.40
CA PRO A 78 -12.03 16.60 6.86
C PRO A 78 -11.95 17.83 7.78
N ASN A 79 -12.86 18.78 7.61
CA ASN A 79 -12.94 19.95 8.47
C ASN A 79 -13.32 19.50 9.89
N PRO A 80 -12.45 19.70 10.92
CA PRO A 80 -12.75 19.28 12.29
C PRO A 80 -13.95 20.02 12.91
N GLN A 81 -14.35 21.15 12.32
CA GLN A 81 -15.47 21.97 12.78
C GLN A 81 -16.82 21.56 12.17
N GLU A 82 -16.82 20.69 11.14
CA GLU A 82 -18.04 20.14 10.58
C GLU A 82 -18.42 18.87 11.35
N PRO A 83 -19.64 18.80 11.92
CA PRO A 83 -20.10 17.60 12.57
C PRO A 83 -20.13 16.45 11.56
N PRO A 84 -19.63 15.26 11.93
CA PRO A 84 -19.69 14.12 11.03
C PRO A 84 -21.15 13.80 10.69
N GLU A 85 -21.43 13.54 9.41
CA GLU A 85 -22.76 13.16 8.92
C GLU A 85 -23.25 11.80 9.49
N ASN A 86 -22.37 11.08 10.19
CA ASN A 86 -22.69 9.80 10.79
C ASN A 86 -23.28 9.99 12.21
N THR A 87 -24.59 9.81 12.33
CA THR A 87 -25.26 9.67 13.63
C THR A 87 -24.78 8.39 14.30
N VAL A 88 -24.03 8.52 15.40
CA VAL A 88 -23.72 7.40 16.28
C VAL A 88 -25.02 6.97 16.94
N VAL A 89 -25.65 5.90 16.43
CA VAL A 89 -26.78 5.28 17.11
C VAL A 89 -26.23 4.53 18.31
N SER A 90 -26.27 5.18 19.48
CA SER A 90 -26.00 4.50 20.74
C SER A 90 -27.11 3.49 21.00
N HIS A 91 -26.74 2.31 21.49
CA HIS A 91 -27.69 1.20 21.77
C HIS A 91 -28.78 1.57 22.80
N GLN A 92 -28.70 2.76 23.41
CA GLN A 92 -29.66 3.30 24.36
C GLN A 92 -30.92 3.91 23.70
N ASP A 93 -30.90 4.19 22.39
CA ASP A 93 -32.04 4.77 21.67
C ASP A 93 -33.01 3.72 21.10
N ILE A 94 -32.73 2.43 21.30
CA ILE A 94 -33.56 1.30 20.77
C ILE A 94 -34.64 0.88 21.79
N GLU A 95 -34.60 1.38 23.03
CA GLU A 95 -35.49 0.93 24.12
C GLU A 95 -36.49 2.02 24.59
N LYS A 96 -37.07 2.78 23.64
CA LYS A 96 -38.18 3.69 23.92
C LYS A 96 -39.41 3.40 23.07
#